data_AF-A0A7W7AL07-F1
#
_entry.id   AF-A0A7W7AL07-F1
#
_cell.length_a   1.000
_cell.length_b   1.000
_cell.length_c   1.000
_cell.angle_alpha   90.00
_cell.angle_beta   90.00
_cell.angle_gamma   90.00
#
_symmetry.space_group_name_H-M   'P 1'
#
loop_
_entity.id
_entity.type
_entity.pdbx_description
1 polymer ?
#
loop_
_entity_poly.entity_id
_entity_poly.type
_entity_poly.pdbx_seq_one_letter_code
_entity_poly.pdbx_strand_id
1 'polypeptide(L)'
;MSTAPNYDPDLAQAIDDLAPIAAELLAAEKRRDDLPPQTADSVRDQLNEQIEDLLAIFDVRAGRLAMEPDALRLIVTEAARLVGRGPKPSPHDLERALSDMVHVATADDRIAHLRRSRAQAAVERTTRARVAANNALIAFQALRA
;
A
#
# COMPACT_ATOMS: atom_id res chain seq x y z
N MET A 1 13.60 4.07 37.56
CA MET A 1 14.59 3.61 36.56
C MET A 1 13.79 3.16 35.35
N SER A 2 13.76 3.96 34.29
CA SER A 2 13.01 3.62 33.08
C SER A 2 13.83 2.61 32.29
N THR A 3 13.41 1.35 32.25
CA THR A 3 13.93 0.39 31.27
C THR A 3 13.54 0.93 29.91
N ALA A 4 14.50 1.43 29.13
CA ALA A 4 14.26 1.75 27.73
C ALA A 4 13.57 0.52 27.12
N PRO A 5 12.43 0.68 26.40
CA PRO A 5 11.82 -0.45 25.73
C PRO A 5 12.86 -0.93 24.72
N ASN A 6 13.54 -2.03 25.02
CA ASN A 6 14.33 -2.73 24.02
C ASN A 6 13.34 -3.52 23.18
N TYR A 7 13.58 -3.55 21.87
CA TYR A 7 12.89 -4.50 20.99
C TYR A 7 12.95 -5.90 21.57
N ASP A 8 11.97 -6.73 21.21
CA ASP A 8 12.19 -8.16 21.21
C ASP A 8 13.51 -8.44 20.47
N PRO A 9 14.49 -9.15 21.08
CA PRO A 9 15.79 -9.39 20.47
C PRO A 9 15.68 -10.11 19.12
N ASP A 10 14.68 -10.99 18.94
CA ASP A 10 14.48 -11.70 17.68
C ASP A 10 13.97 -10.77 16.57
N LEU A 11 13.14 -9.79 16.94
CA LEU A 11 12.69 -8.73 16.03
C LEU A 11 13.83 -7.77 15.68
N ALA A 12 14.65 -7.36 16.65
CA ALA A 12 15.82 -6.53 16.41
C ALA A 12 16.79 -7.20 15.42
N GLN A 13 17.03 -8.51 15.60
CA GLN A 13 17.84 -9.29 14.69
C GLN A 13 17.20 -9.40 13.31
N ALA A 14 15.88 -9.61 13.22
CA ALA A 14 15.18 -9.64 11.94
C ALA A 14 15.26 -8.31 11.19
N ILE A 15 15.20 -7.18 11.89
CA ILE A 15 15.40 -5.84 11.29
C ILE A 15 16.79 -5.73 10.67
N ASP A 16 17.83 -6.16 11.40
CA ASP A 16 19.20 -6.09 10.91
C ASP A 16 19.43 -7.07 9.74
N ASP A 17 18.92 -8.30 9.84
CA ASP A 17 19.06 -9.34 8.81
C ASP A 17 18.35 -8.95 7.50
N LEU A 18 17.16 -8.34 7.59
CA LEU A 18 16.32 -8.01 6.45
C LEU A 18 16.55 -6.59 5.92
N ALA A 19 17.34 -5.75 6.59
CA ALA A 19 17.68 -4.41 6.11
C ALA A 19 18.21 -4.37 4.66
N PRO A 20 19.17 -5.21 4.22
CA PRO A 20 19.62 -5.21 2.82
C PRO A 20 18.50 -5.61 1.85
N ILE A 21 17.69 -6.61 2.21
CA ILE A 21 16.55 -7.07 1.41
C ILE A 21 15.51 -5.95 1.27
N ALA A 22 15.22 -5.23 2.35
CA ALA A 22 14.32 -4.08 2.34
C ALA A 22 14.83 -2.95 1.42
N ALA A 23 16.13 -2.69 1.44
CA ALA A 23 16.74 -1.69 0.55
C ALA A 23 16.63 -2.11 -0.93
N GLU A 24 16.87 -3.38 -1.25
CA GLU A 24 16.71 -3.93 -2.60
C GLU A 24 15.25 -3.90 -3.06
N LEU A 25 14.31 -4.24 -2.17
CA LEU A 25 12.88 -4.19 -2.43
C LEU A 25 12.44 -2.76 -2.75
N LEU A 26 12.77 -1.79 -1.90
CA LEU A 26 12.45 -0.37 -2.14
C LEU A 26 13.05 0.15 -3.46
N ALA A 27 14.25 -0.31 -3.82
CA ALA A 27 14.87 0.03 -5.10
C ALA A 27 14.18 -0.65 -6.30
N ALA A 28 13.70 -1.89 -6.16
CA ALA A 28 12.94 -2.60 -7.18
C ALA A 28 11.55 -1.97 -7.39
N GLU A 29 10.83 -1.67 -6.31
CA GLU A 29 9.55 -0.96 -6.33
C GLU A 29 9.69 0.40 -7.01
N LYS A 30 10.72 1.19 -6.63
CA LYS A 30 10.99 2.47 -7.27
C LYS A 30 11.28 2.31 -8.77
N ARG A 31 12.12 1.34 -9.14
CA ARG A 31 12.43 1.07 -10.56
C ARG A 31 11.17 0.74 -11.35
N ARG A 32 10.26 -0.06 -10.77
CA ARG A 32 8.96 -0.42 -11.37
C ARG A 32 8.07 0.81 -11.55
N ASP A 33 7.97 1.64 -10.53
CA ASP A 33 7.11 2.84 -10.54
C ASP A 33 7.65 3.91 -11.52
N ASP A 34 8.97 3.98 -11.70
CA ASP A 34 9.65 4.87 -12.65
C ASP A 34 9.66 4.33 -14.10
N LEU A 35 9.10 3.13 -14.36
CA LEU A 35 9.10 2.56 -15.71
C LEU A 35 8.25 3.40 -16.68
N PRO A 36 8.81 3.80 -17.85
CA PRO A 36 8.03 4.43 -18.90
C PRO A 36 6.83 3.58 -19.33
N PRO A 37 5.69 4.19 -19.71
CA PRO A 37 4.52 3.47 -20.21
C PRO A 37 4.85 2.47 -21.33
N GLN A 38 5.78 2.85 -22.22
CA GLN A 38 6.24 2.08 -23.37
C GLN A 38 7.27 0.98 -23.07
N THR A 39 7.62 0.75 -21.81
CA THR A 39 8.52 -0.35 -21.43
C THR A 39 7.89 -1.70 -21.80
N ALA A 40 8.69 -2.58 -22.40
CA ALA A 40 8.26 -3.93 -22.77
C ALA A 40 7.76 -4.74 -21.55
N ASP A 41 6.69 -5.50 -21.74
CA ASP A 41 6.04 -6.29 -20.67
C ASP A 41 7.02 -7.25 -20.00
N SER A 42 7.90 -7.90 -20.76
CA SER A 42 8.96 -8.78 -20.22
C SER A 42 9.86 -8.11 -19.16
N VAL A 43 10.11 -6.81 -19.25
CA VAL A 43 10.91 -6.07 -18.26
C VAL A 43 10.09 -5.79 -17.00
N ARG A 44 8.78 -5.52 -17.17
CA ARG A 44 7.84 -5.37 -16.04
C ARG A 44 7.70 -6.69 -15.28
N ASP A 45 7.55 -7.79 -16.01
CA ASP A 45 7.39 -9.13 -15.44
C ASP A 45 8.63 -9.54 -14.64
N GLN A 46 9.84 -9.33 -15.18
CA GLN A 46 11.09 -9.60 -14.45
C GLN A 46 11.22 -8.79 -13.16
N LEU A 47 10.80 -7.52 -13.17
CA LEU A 47 10.82 -6.69 -11.97
C LEU A 47 9.77 -7.13 -10.95
N ASN A 48 8.61 -7.58 -11.40
CA ASN A 48 7.57 -8.14 -10.52
C ASN A 48 8.04 -9.46 -9.88
N GLU A 49 8.65 -10.35 -10.65
CA GLU A 49 9.24 -11.60 -10.15
C GLU A 49 10.34 -11.30 -9.11
N GLN A 50 11.23 -10.35 -9.39
CA GLN A 50 12.23 -9.90 -8.41
C GLN A 50 11.57 -9.40 -7.11
N ILE A 51 10.49 -8.62 -7.21
CA ILE A 51 9.77 -8.11 -6.03
C ILE A 51 9.13 -9.28 -5.26
N GLU A 52 8.47 -10.21 -5.95
CA GLU A 52 7.84 -11.39 -5.33
C GLU A 52 8.88 -12.26 -4.59
N ASP A 53 10.04 -12.50 -5.19
CA ASP A 53 11.14 -13.23 -4.55
C ASP A 53 11.62 -12.55 -3.27
N LEU A 54 11.78 -11.23 -3.30
CA LEU A 54 12.18 -10.45 -2.12
C LEU A 54 11.10 -10.50 -1.03
N LEU A 55 9.82 -10.45 -1.41
CA LEU A 55 8.69 -10.55 -0.48
C LEU A 55 8.63 -11.93 0.19
N ALA A 56 8.90 -13.02 -0.53
CA ALA A 56 8.91 -14.37 0.03
C ALA A 56 9.92 -14.52 1.19
N ILE A 57 11.02 -13.75 1.19
CA ILE A 57 11.99 -13.74 2.30
C ILE A 57 11.34 -13.16 3.57
N PHE A 58 10.52 -12.11 3.45
CA PHE A 58 9.77 -11.55 4.57
C PHE A 58 8.75 -12.56 5.11
N ASP A 59 8.02 -13.25 4.24
CA ASP A 59 7.04 -14.27 4.64
C ASP A 59 7.67 -15.37 5.51
N VAL A 60 8.82 -15.90 5.08
CA VAL A 60 9.54 -16.94 5.81
C VAL A 60 10.00 -16.45 7.18
N ARG A 61 10.50 -15.21 7.28
CA ARG A 61 10.96 -14.65 8.56
C ARG A 61 9.79 -14.32 9.48
N ALA A 62 8.71 -13.77 8.93
CA ALA A 62 7.48 -13.46 9.66
C ALA A 62 6.85 -14.71 10.27
N GLY A 63 6.81 -15.82 9.52
CA GLY A 63 6.34 -17.12 10.03
C GLY A 63 7.13 -17.62 11.24
N ARG A 64 8.45 -17.37 11.30
CA ARG A 64 9.30 -17.74 12.45
C ARG A 64 9.05 -16.86 13.68
N LEU A 65 8.66 -15.61 13.47
CA LEU A 65 8.34 -14.64 14.52
C LEU A 65 6.86 -14.69 14.95
N ALA A 66 6.05 -15.58 14.35
CA ALA A 66 4.59 -15.59 14.49
C ALA A 66 3.97 -14.20 14.24
N MET A 67 4.52 -13.48 13.26
CA MET A 67 4.10 -12.14 12.86
C MET A 67 3.43 -12.19 11.48
N GLU A 68 2.55 -11.23 11.20
CA GLU A 68 1.99 -11.04 9.87
C GLU A 68 3.08 -10.50 8.92
N PRO A 69 3.23 -11.06 7.70
CA PRO A 69 4.32 -10.67 6.80
C PRO A 69 4.36 -9.20 6.40
N ASP A 70 3.21 -8.58 6.10
CA ASP A 70 3.16 -7.16 5.77
C ASP A 70 3.56 -6.28 6.95
N ALA A 71 3.20 -6.66 8.18
CA ALA A 71 3.64 -5.98 9.39
C ALA A 71 5.16 -6.04 9.56
N LEU A 72 5.78 -7.23 9.37
CA LEU A 72 7.24 -7.35 9.41
C LEU A 72 7.88 -6.50 8.31
N ARG A 73 7.37 -6.58 7.08
CA ARG A 73 7.86 -5.78 5.95
C ARG A 73 7.79 -4.29 6.25
N LEU A 74 6.67 -3.79 6.78
CA LEU A 74 6.51 -2.39 7.16
C LEU A 74 7.51 -1.96 8.22
N ILE A 75 7.70 -2.76 9.26
CA ILE A 75 8.66 -2.51 10.33
C ILE A 75 10.08 -2.38 9.77
N VAL A 76 10.52 -3.35 8.97
CA VAL A 76 11.90 -3.38 8.44
C VAL A 76 12.11 -2.26 7.41
N THR A 77 11.16 -2.04 6.50
CA THR A 77 11.29 -0.99 5.47
C THR A 77 11.30 0.41 6.09
N GLU A 78 10.48 0.66 7.11
CA GLU A 78 10.49 1.95 7.80
C GLU A 78 11.76 2.13 8.66
N ALA A 79 12.23 1.07 9.32
CA ALA A 79 13.52 1.09 10.00
C ALA A 79 14.66 1.43 9.03
N ALA A 80 14.71 0.80 7.85
CA ALA A 80 15.71 1.08 6.81
C ALA A 80 15.62 2.53 6.30
N ARG A 81 14.40 3.07 6.12
CA ARG A 81 14.20 4.48 5.74
C ARG A 81 14.70 5.46 6.79
N LEU A 82 14.46 5.18 8.07
CA LEU A 82 14.91 6.03 9.17
C LEU A 82 16.44 5.98 9.34
N VAL A 83 17.08 4.81 9.15
CA VAL A 83 18.55 4.68 9.09
C VAL A 83 19.13 5.54 7.96
N GLY A 84 18.48 5.60 6.80
CA GLY A 84 18.89 6.50 5.70
C GLY A 84 18.91 7.99 6.08
N ARG A 85 18.31 8.39 7.21
CA ARG A 85 18.23 9.77 7.71
C ARG A 85 19.14 10.05 8.92
N GLY A 86 19.85 9.05 9.45
CA GLY A 86 20.65 9.25 10.66
C GLY A 86 21.11 7.96 11.36
N PRO A 87 21.36 7.98 12.68
CA PRO A 87 21.72 6.78 13.42
C PRO A 87 20.58 5.76 13.43
N LYS A 88 20.87 4.51 13.84
CA LYS A 88 19.88 3.44 13.96
C LYS A 88 18.66 3.94 14.77
N PRO A 89 17.44 3.83 14.21
CA PRO A 89 16.25 4.38 14.85
C PRO A 89 16.00 3.68 16.19
N SER A 90 15.60 4.46 17.19
CA SER A 90 15.14 3.88 18.44
C SER A 90 13.75 3.24 18.25
N PRO A 91 13.35 2.30 19.13
CA PRO A 91 11.99 1.76 19.17
C PRO A 91 10.90 2.82 19.16
N HIS A 92 11.12 3.92 19.87
CA HIS A 92 10.18 5.04 19.92
C HIS A 92 10.09 5.79 18.59
N ASP A 93 11.20 5.93 17.85
CA ASP A 93 11.18 6.56 16.52
C ASP A 93 10.36 5.73 15.53
N LEU A 94 10.53 4.41 15.59
CA LEU A 94 9.80 3.49 14.73
C LEU A 94 8.31 3.43 15.11
N GLU A 95 7.99 3.33 16.40
CA GLU A 95 6.60 3.38 16.90
C GLU A 95 5.90 4.65 16.43
N ARG A 96 6.57 5.81 16.56
CA ARG A 96 6.04 7.09 16.10
C ARG A 96 5.80 7.08 14.59
N ALA A 97 6.77 6.62 13.80
CA ALA A 97 6.63 6.57 12.34
C ALA A 97 5.46 5.68 11.91
N LEU A 98 5.33 4.49 12.50
CA LEU A 98 4.23 3.56 12.22
C LEU A 98 2.87 4.13 12.66
N SER A 99 2.81 4.80 13.81
CA SER A 99 1.60 5.49 14.27
C SER A 99 1.17 6.61 13.33
N ASP A 100 2.13 7.41 12.85
CA ASP A 100 1.87 8.47 11.88
C ASP A 100 1.35 7.88 10.54
N MET A 101 1.91 6.75 10.09
CA MET A 101 1.44 6.02 8.91
C MET A 101 0.00 5.53 9.08
N VAL A 102 -0.37 4.98 10.24
CA VAL A 102 -1.75 4.57 10.53
C VAL A 102 -2.72 5.75 10.46
N HIS A 103 -2.33 6.90 11.01
CA HIS A 103 -3.15 8.11 10.95
C HIS A 103 -3.36 8.61 9.50
N VAL A 104 -2.29 8.63 8.70
CA VAL A 104 -2.37 9.02 7.28
C VAL A 104 -3.24 8.03 6.50
N ALA A 105 -3.01 6.72 6.64
CA ALA A 105 -3.78 5.69 5.96
C ALA A 105 -5.28 5.77 6.29
N THR A 106 -5.62 6.02 7.56
CA THR A 106 -7.01 6.22 8.00
C THR A 106 -7.66 7.45 7.35
N ALA A 107 -6.91 8.54 7.23
CA ALA A 107 -7.39 9.76 6.58
C ALA A 107 -7.62 9.54 5.08
N ASP A 108 -6.70 8.86 4.40
CA ASP A 108 -6.80 8.53 2.98
C ASP A 108 -7.97 7.57 2.70
N ASP A 109 -8.16 6.56 3.54
CA ASP A 109 -9.29 5.64 3.44
C ASP A 109 -10.63 6.37 3.55
N ARG A 110 -10.75 7.31 4.49
CA ARG A 110 -11.94 8.16 4.62
C ARG A 110 -12.18 8.99 3.36
N ILE A 111 -11.13 9.54 2.75
CA ILE A 111 -11.24 10.30 1.49
C ILE A 111 -11.67 9.38 0.33
N ALA A 112 -11.10 8.18 0.24
CA ALA A 112 -11.45 7.20 -0.78
C ALA A 112 -12.93 6.78 -0.67
N HIS A 113 -13.42 6.53 0.55
CA HIS A 113 -14.83 6.25 0.82
C HIS A 113 -15.76 7.38 0.38
N LEU A 114 -15.40 8.64 0.67
CA LEU A 114 -16.16 9.81 0.22
C LEU A 114 -16.19 9.93 -1.31
N ARG A 115 -15.06 9.69 -1.98
CA ARG A 115 -14.98 9.70 -3.45
C ARG A 115 -15.83 8.60 -4.07
N ARG A 116 -15.77 7.38 -3.52
CA ARG A 116 -16.61 6.25 -3.95
C ARG A 116 -18.10 6.57 -3.82
N SER A 117 -18.51 7.11 -2.68
CA SER A 117 -19.92 7.51 -2.45
C SER A 117 -20.39 8.56 -3.46
N ARG A 118 -19.57 9.58 -3.74
CA ARG A 118 -19.88 10.59 -4.77
C ARG A 118 -20.00 9.99 -6.17
N ALA A 119 -19.10 9.07 -6.52
CA ALA A 119 -19.14 8.38 -7.80
C ALA A 119 -20.42 7.52 -7.93
N GLN A 120 -20.79 6.77 -6.89
CA GLN A 120 -22.03 6.01 -6.86
C GLN A 120 -23.26 6.91 -7.04
N ALA A 121 -23.34 8.03 -6.32
CA ALA A 121 -24.45 8.98 -6.47
C ALA A 121 -24.52 9.60 -7.88
N ALA A 122 -23.37 9.82 -8.54
CA ALA A 122 -23.33 10.28 -9.92
C ALA A 122 -23.89 9.23 -10.89
N VAL A 123 -23.49 7.96 -10.73
CA VAL A 123 -23.99 6.82 -11.52
C VAL A 123 -25.49 6.64 -11.36
N GLU A 124 -26.02 6.76 -10.13
CA GLU A 124 -27.47 6.69 -9.88
C GLU A 124 -28.22 7.83 -10.57
N ARG A 125 -27.67 9.05 -10.55
CA ARG A 125 -28.27 10.21 -11.22
C ARG A 125 -28.32 10.02 -12.74
N THR A 126 -27.21 9.63 -13.35
CA THR A 126 -27.15 9.41 -14.80
C THR A 126 -28.03 8.26 -15.24
N THR A 127 -28.11 7.19 -14.43
CA THR A 127 -29.02 6.07 -14.67
C THR A 127 -30.48 6.51 -14.66
N ARG A 128 -30.90 7.28 -13.63
CA ARG A 128 -32.25 7.83 -13.56
C ARG A 128 -32.59 8.74 -14.75
N ALA A 129 -31.66 9.62 -15.12
CA ALA A 129 -31.84 10.50 -16.28
C ALA A 129 -32.01 9.71 -17.58
N ARG A 130 -31.19 8.67 -17.80
CA ARG A 130 -31.30 7.78 -18.96
C ARG A 130 -32.64 7.05 -19.01
N VAL A 131 -33.09 6.48 -17.89
CA VAL A 131 -34.40 5.81 -17.82
C VAL A 131 -35.53 6.79 -18.11
N ALA A 132 -35.49 7.99 -17.53
CA ALA A 132 -36.49 9.03 -17.79
C ALA A 132 -36.51 9.45 -19.26
N ALA A 133 -35.34 9.65 -19.88
CA ALA A 133 -35.22 10.00 -21.30
C ALA A 133 -35.79 8.89 -22.20
N ASN A 134 -35.48 7.62 -21.92
CA ASN A 134 -36.03 6.49 -22.66
C ASN A 134 -37.56 6.42 -22.54
N ASN A 135 -38.11 6.59 -21.33
CA ASN A 135 -39.55 6.58 -21.11
C ASN A 135 -40.24 7.74 -21.84
N ALA A 136 -39.63 8.94 -21.82
CA ALA A 136 -40.14 10.10 -22.55
C ALA A 136 -40.13 9.87 -24.07
N LEU A 137 -39.07 9.23 -24.60
CA LEU A 137 -38.99 8.87 -26.02
C LEU A 137 -40.10 7.90 -26.42
N ILE A 138 -40.33 6.85 -25.63
CA ILE A 138 -41.41 5.87 -25.85
C ILE A 138 -42.77 6.56 -25.84
N ALA A 139 -43.04 7.41 -24.85
CA ALA A 139 -44.29 8.15 -24.75
C ALA A 139 -44.52 9.07 -25.96
N PHE A 140 -43.48 9.78 -26.42
CA PHE A 140 -43.56 10.64 -27.58
C PHE A 140 -43.82 9.87 -28.88
N GLN A 141 -43.18 8.71 -29.06
CA GLN A 141 -43.42 7.83 -30.21
C GLN A 141 -44.86 7.31 -30.25
N ALA A 142 -45.43 6.95 -29.10
CA ALA A 142 -46.80 6.47 -28.99
C ALA A 142 -47.84 7.54 -29.37
N LEU A 143 -47.56 8.82 -29.18
CA LEU A 143 -48.44 9.93 -29.59
C LEU A 143 -48.39 10.23 -31.10
N ARG A 144 -47.39 9.70 -31.81
CA ARG A 144 -47.16 9.96 -33.23
C ARG A 144 -47.63 8.80 -34.14
N ALA A 145 -47.99 7.67 -33.53
CA ALA A 145 -48.57 6.49 -34.20
C ALA A 145 -50.09 6.60 -34.28
#